data_AF-A0A3R6X138-F1
#
_entry.id   AF-A0A3R6X138-F1
#
_cell.length_a   1.000
_cell.length_b   1.000
_cell.length_c   1.000
_cell.angle_alpha   90.00
_cell.angle_beta   90.00
_cell.angle_gamma   90.00
#
_symmetry.space_group_name_H-M   'P 1'
#
loop_
_entity.id
_entity.type
_entity.pdbx_description
1 polymer ?
#
loop_
_entity_poly.entity_id
_entity_poly.type
_entity_poly.pdbx_seq_one_letter_code
_entity_poly.pdbx_strand_id
1 'polypeptide(L)'
;MPVIKAICGDISYTTYPLYLGIKKIDKIIARENLLLFKDIVSKHHIPFGLIAGTLLGAIREHDFIEHDEDVDLFLFEEDKQHFFSILHLLMNVGFRIARYDRRGLLSIMRGGEYIDLYFFATFERNIRICSGWCVPERFLKETVLISFQGSDFMIPKDFISFLEYEYGENWKTPIPYTDFKISVWKMKFFVIKEKVKDVLPDWIYFYLVHKNEARMIKSYRQRIEQYLD
;
A
#
# COMPACT_ATOMS: atom_id res chain seq x y z
N MET A 1 2.24 -14.31 18.60
CA MET A 1 2.24 -13.03 17.88
C MET A 1 2.65 -13.31 16.45
N PRO A 2 2.05 -12.66 15.44
CA PRO A 2 2.54 -12.78 14.07
C PRO A 2 3.99 -12.29 13.96
N VAL A 3 4.70 -12.86 12.98
CA VAL A 3 6.11 -12.63 12.76
C VAL A 3 6.35 -12.35 11.28
N ILE A 4 7.15 -11.33 10.99
CA ILE A 4 7.72 -11.09 9.67
C ILE A 4 9.12 -11.71 9.64
N LYS A 5 9.38 -12.55 8.63
CA LYS A 5 10.70 -13.12 8.39
C LYS A 5 11.57 -12.09 7.69
N ALA A 6 12.64 -11.64 8.35
CA ALA A 6 13.63 -10.74 7.79
C ALA A 6 15.05 -11.32 7.87
N ILE A 7 15.94 -10.89 6.97
CA ILE A 7 17.35 -11.33 6.99
C ILE A 7 18.05 -10.98 8.31
N CYS A 8 17.64 -9.88 8.96
CA CYS A 8 18.16 -9.45 10.27
C CYS A 8 17.53 -10.19 11.47
N GLY A 9 16.68 -11.19 11.23
CA GLY A 9 15.94 -11.92 12.25
C GLY A 9 14.43 -11.68 12.20
N ASP A 10 13.72 -12.45 13.00
CA ASP A 10 12.26 -12.42 13.07
C ASP A 10 11.73 -11.13 13.73
N ILE A 11 10.84 -10.41 13.06
CA ILE A 11 10.21 -9.19 13.57
C ILE A 11 8.81 -9.54 14.08
N SER A 12 8.65 -9.58 15.41
CA SER A 12 7.35 -9.82 16.04
C SER A 12 6.52 -8.53 16.11
N TYR A 13 5.21 -8.63 15.88
CA TYR A 13 4.32 -7.48 15.97
C TYR A 13 2.92 -7.84 16.50
N THR A 14 2.14 -6.80 16.81
CA THR A 14 0.73 -6.95 17.20
C THR A 14 -0.14 -6.34 16.11
N THR A 15 -0.99 -7.16 15.51
CA THR A 15 -1.91 -6.73 14.47
C THR A 15 -2.90 -5.70 15.00
N TYR A 16 -2.94 -4.56 14.30
CA TYR A 16 -3.96 -3.54 14.45
C TYR A 16 -4.91 -3.66 13.27
N PRO A 17 -6.17 -4.07 13.49
CA PRO A 17 -7.09 -4.34 12.39
C PRO A 17 -7.40 -3.03 11.64
N LEU A 18 -7.10 -3.03 10.34
CA LEU A 18 -7.41 -1.96 9.42
C LEU A 18 -8.61 -2.37 8.56
N TYR A 19 -9.61 -1.51 8.46
CA TYR A 19 -10.78 -1.74 7.63
C TYR A 19 -11.23 -0.39 7.06
N LEU A 20 -11.57 -0.38 5.77
CA LEU A 20 -12.01 0.82 5.06
C LEU A 20 -13.31 1.34 5.65
N GLY A 21 -13.45 2.64 5.88
CA GLY A 21 -14.67 3.30 6.34
C GLY A 21 -14.77 3.51 7.85
N ILE A 22 -13.65 3.62 8.56
CA ILE A 22 -13.63 3.89 10.01
C ILE A 22 -13.48 5.36 10.30
N LYS A 23 -12.58 6.02 9.57
CA LYS A 23 -12.13 7.38 9.89
C LYS A 23 -11.66 8.07 8.63
N LYS A 24 -11.76 9.39 8.61
CA LYS A 24 -11.06 10.21 7.62
C LYS A 24 -9.58 10.31 7.97
N ILE A 25 -8.77 10.60 6.97
CA ILE A 25 -7.36 10.91 7.12
C ILE A 25 -7.19 12.19 7.94
N ASP A 26 -6.32 12.15 8.95
CA ASP A 26 -5.79 13.38 9.54
C ASP A 26 -4.61 13.82 8.68
N LYS A 27 -4.83 14.84 7.84
CA LYS A 27 -3.83 15.30 6.88
C LYS A 27 -2.54 15.80 7.53
N ILE A 28 -2.62 16.34 8.75
CA ILE A 28 -1.44 16.84 9.46
C ILE A 28 -0.59 15.66 9.90
N ILE A 29 -1.18 14.67 10.56
CA ILE A 29 -0.47 13.47 11.03
C ILE A 29 0.01 12.63 9.83
N ALA A 30 -0.79 12.51 8.77
CA ALA A 30 -0.44 11.80 7.54
C ALA A 30 0.78 12.44 6.86
N ARG A 31 0.79 13.77 6.72
CA ARG A 31 1.95 14.53 6.22
C ARG A 31 3.19 14.29 7.08
N GLU A 32 3.08 14.44 8.41
CA GLU A 32 4.20 14.21 9.32
C GLU A 32 4.76 12.80 9.19
N ASN A 33 3.90 11.80 9.15
CA ASN A 33 4.28 10.40 9.01
C ASN A 33 4.95 10.13 7.65
N LEU A 34 4.41 10.68 6.55
CA LEU A 34 4.98 10.53 5.21
C LEU A 34 6.39 11.15 5.12
N LEU A 35 6.59 12.34 5.69
CA LEU A 35 7.89 13.01 5.69
C LEU A 35 8.91 12.29 6.58
N LEU A 36 8.49 11.80 7.76
CA LEU A 36 9.34 11.03 8.65
C LEU A 36 9.74 9.68 8.05
N PHE A 37 8.79 8.99 7.41
CA PHE A 37 9.06 7.79 6.63
C PHE A 37 10.10 8.06 5.54
N LYS A 38 9.87 9.11 4.73
CA LYS A 38 10.81 9.50 3.67
C LYS A 38 12.21 9.76 4.19
N ASP A 39 12.35 10.59 5.23
CA ASP A 39 13.66 10.96 5.79
C ASP A 39 14.48 9.72 6.21
N ILE A 40 13.83 8.73 6.82
CA ILE A 40 14.48 7.49 7.23
C ILE A 40 14.80 6.63 6.00
N VAL A 41 13.80 6.33 5.17
CA VAL A 41 13.92 5.35 4.08
C VAL A 41 14.87 5.83 2.98
N SER A 42 14.85 7.12 2.64
CA SER A 42 15.73 7.69 1.63
C SER A 42 17.22 7.67 2.03
N LYS A 43 17.55 7.76 3.33
CA LYS A 43 18.95 7.61 3.82
C LYS A 43 19.51 6.22 3.57
N HIS A 44 18.65 5.23 3.41
CA HIS A 44 19.00 3.85 3.11
C HIS A 44 18.88 3.51 1.61
N HIS A 45 18.67 4.50 0.75
CA HIS A 45 18.62 4.34 -0.72
C HIS A 45 17.56 3.34 -1.19
N ILE A 46 16.46 3.19 -0.46
CA ILE A 46 15.34 2.34 -0.86
C ILE A 46 14.36 3.19 -1.70
N PRO A 47 14.17 2.89 -2.99
CA PRO A 47 13.25 3.62 -3.84
C PRO A 47 11.79 3.33 -3.46
N PHE A 48 10.98 4.38 -3.43
CA PHE A 48 9.54 4.28 -3.25
C PHE A 48 8.84 5.48 -3.90
N GLY A 49 7.58 5.32 -4.29
CA GLY A 49 6.79 6.41 -4.84
C GLY A 49 5.32 6.37 -4.41
N LEU A 50 4.58 7.43 -4.74
CA LEU A 50 3.16 7.52 -4.44
C LEU A 50 2.38 6.61 -5.39
N ILE A 51 1.37 5.92 -4.86
CA ILE A 51 0.44 5.12 -5.65
C ILE A 51 -1.00 5.32 -5.14
N ALA A 52 -1.98 4.68 -5.78
CA ALA A 52 -3.38 4.62 -5.36
C ALA A 52 -3.96 5.99 -4.94
N GLY A 53 -4.65 6.06 -3.79
CA GLY A 53 -5.41 7.24 -3.36
C GLY A 53 -4.51 8.45 -3.12
N THR A 54 -3.30 8.19 -2.61
CA THR A 54 -2.30 9.24 -2.39
C THR A 54 -1.81 9.86 -3.70
N LEU A 55 -1.50 9.06 -4.72
CA LEU A 55 -1.15 9.59 -6.04
C LEU A 55 -2.31 10.35 -6.67
N LEU A 56 -3.52 9.80 -6.60
CA LEU A 56 -4.73 10.45 -7.12
C LEU A 56 -4.94 11.82 -6.47
N GLY A 57 -4.83 11.91 -5.14
CA GLY A 57 -4.91 13.17 -4.39
C GLY A 57 -3.83 14.16 -4.82
N ALA A 58 -2.57 13.72 -4.89
CA ALA A 58 -1.45 14.57 -5.29
C ALA A 58 -1.64 15.21 -6.67
N ILE A 59 -2.23 14.48 -7.62
CA ILE A 59 -2.48 14.98 -8.99
C ILE A 59 -3.79 15.78 -9.08
N ARG A 60 -4.89 15.28 -8.50
CA ARG A 60 -6.23 15.85 -8.69
C ARG A 60 -6.53 17.00 -7.74
N GLU A 61 -6.16 16.84 -6.48
CA GLU A 61 -6.54 17.74 -5.38
C GLU A 61 -5.35 18.60 -4.92
N HIS A 62 -4.13 18.25 -5.37
CA HIS A 62 -2.87 18.83 -4.92
C HIS A 62 -2.69 18.74 -3.39
N ASP A 63 -3.35 17.76 -2.78
CA ASP A 63 -3.40 17.47 -1.36
C ASP A 63 -3.82 16.00 -1.17
N PHE A 64 -3.82 15.50 0.06
CA PHE A 64 -4.51 14.24 0.37
C PHE A 64 -6.01 14.35 0.11
N ILE A 65 -6.62 13.25 -0.31
CA ILE A 65 -8.07 13.18 -0.50
C ILE A 65 -8.76 13.27 0.87
N GLU A 66 -9.70 14.19 1.03
CA GLU A 66 -10.34 14.50 2.33
C GLU A 66 -11.07 13.30 2.97
N HIS A 67 -11.56 12.37 2.14
CA HIS A 67 -12.26 11.16 2.58
C HIS A 67 -11.41 9.89 2.44
N ASP A 68 -10.10 10.00 2.21
CA ASP A 68 -9.18 8.86 2.30
C ASP A 68 -8.96 8.45 3.77
N GLU A 69 -8.30 7.31 3.98
CA GLU A 69 -7.99 6.79 5.31
C GLU A 69 -6.49 6.62 5.59
N ASP A 70 -5.67 6.65 4.54
CA ASP A 70 -4.28 6.22 4.55
C ASP A 70 -3.39 6.95 3.53
N VAL A 71 -2.10 6.62 3.62
CA VAL A 71 -1.09 6.99 2.65
C VAL A 71 -0.60 5.73 1.93
N ASP A 72 -0.58 5.76 0.61
CA ASP A 72 -0.24 4.61 -0.24
C ASP A 72 1.11 4.81 -0.92
N LEU A 73 2.05 3.89 -0.68
CA LEU A 73 3.37 3.91 -1.30
C LEU A 73 3.67 2.58 -2.00
N PHE A 74 4.23 2.66 -3.22
CA PHE A 74 4.80 1.51 -3.89
C PHE A 74 6.29 1.37 -3.58
N LEU A 75 6.73 0.13 -3.44
CA LEU A 75 8.12 -0.29 -3.33
C LEU A 75 8.34 -1.53 -4.20
N PHE A 76 9.60 -1.89 -4.42
CA PHE A 76 9.96 -3.10 -5.15
C PHE A 76 10.18 -4.28 -4.19
N GLU A 77 9.69 -5.46 -4.57
CA GLU A 77 9.88 -6.70 -3.78
C GLU A 77 11.36 -7.01 -3.56
N GLU A 78 12.22 -6.65 -4.52
CA GLU A 78 13.66 -6.81 -4.47
C GLU A 78 14.30 -6.01 -3.31
N ASP A 79 13.69 -4.89 -2.92
CA ASP A 79 14.13 -4.05 -1.80
C ASP A 79 13.49 -4.43 -0.46
N LYS A 80 12.53 -5.36 -0.44
CA LYS A 80 11.72 -5.68 0.75
C LYS A 80 12.56 -6.12 1.95
N GLN A 81 13.56 -6.96 1.73
CA GLN A 81 14.41 -7.44 2.82
C GLN A 81 15.34 -6.34 3.35
N HIS A 82 15.78 -5.42 2.49
CA HIS A 82 16.53 -4.24 2.92
C HIS A 82 15.63 -3.29 3.71
N PHE A 83 14.38 -3.09 3.27
CA PHE A 83 13.40 -2.33 4.04
C PHE A 83 13.15 -2.96 5.42
N PHE A 84 13.00 -4.29 5.50
CA PHE A 84 12.82 -4.95 6.79
C PHE A 84 14.01 -4.80 7.73
N SER A 85 15.24 -4.72 7.21
CA SER A 85 16.42 -4.51 8.05
C SER A 85 16.44 -3.13 8.73
N ILE A 86 15.79 -2.12 8.15
CA ILE A 86 15.67 -0.77 8.70
C ILE A 86 14.34 -0.50 9.44
N LEU A 87 13.41 -1.45 9.43
CA LEU A 87 12.06 -1.26 9.99
C LEU A 87 12.08 -0.88 11.48
N HIS A 88 13.08 -1.35 12.22
CA HIS A 88 13.30 -0.97 13.61
C HIS A 88 13.56 0.54 13.80
N LEU A 89 14.13 1.24 12.80
CA LEU A 89 14.35 2.69 12.84
C LEU A 89 13.02 3.44 12.78
N LEU A 90 12.08 2.98 11.93
CA LEU A 90 10.72 3.51 11.90
C LEU A 90 10.02 3.26 13.25
N MET A 91 10.22 2.08 13.84
CA MET A 91 9.65 1.76 15.15
C MET A 91 10.18 2.68 16.27
N ASN A 92 11.47 3.02 16.23
CA ASN A 92 12.10 3.91 17.20
C ASN A 92 11.52 5.33 17.19
N VAL A 93 10.94 5.78 16.08
CA VAL A 93 10.28 7.09 15.96
C VAL A 93 8.75 7.01 16.12
N GLY A 94 8.26 5.87 16.62
CA GLY A 94 6.87 5.69 17.05
C GLY A 94 5.96 5.01 16.03
N PHE A 95 6.48 4.52 14.89
CA PHE A 95 5.70 3.64 14.04
C PHE A 95 5.51 2.26 14.69
N ARG A 96 4.40 1.62 14.36
CA ARG A 96 4.16 0.20 14.66
C ARG A 96 3.69 -0.51 13.41
N ILE A 97 3.99 -1.80 13.31
CA ILE A 97 3.42 -2.65 12.27
C ILE A 97 1.94 -2.88 12.63
N ALA A 98 1.03 -2.43 11.76
CA ALA A 98 -0.41 -2.62 11.93
C ALA A 98 -0.87 -3.91 11.26
N ARG A 99 -0.38 -4.22 10.05
CA ARG A 99 -0.81 -5.38 9.26
C ARG A 99 0.32 -5.83 8.37
N TYR A 100 0.44 -7.14 8.17
CA TYR A 100 1.29 -7.70 7.12
C TYR A 100 0.52 -8.78 6.36
N ASP A 101 0.52 -8.68 5.03
CA ASP A 101 0.04 -9.69 4.10
C ASP A 101 1.25 -10.31 3.41
N ARG A 102 1.35 -11.65 3.46
CA ARG A 102 2.49 -12.41 2.94
C ARG A 102 2.66 -12.27 1.43
N ARG A 103 1.68 -11.70 0.72
CA ARG A 103 1.70 -11.40 -0.72
C ARG A 103 2.22 -9.99 -1.06
N GLY A 104 2.85 -9.30 -0.11
CA GLY A 104 3.63 -8.09 -0.37
C GLY A 104 3.04 -6.78 0.16
N LEU A 105 2.02 -6.81 1.03
CA LEU A 105 1.49 -5.58 1.65
C LEU A 105 1.89 -5.49 3.12
N LEU A 106 2.51 -4.37 3.51
CA LEU A 106 2.82 -4.03 4.90
C LEU A 106 2.16 -2.70 5.24
N SER A 107 1.42 -2.65 6.34
CA SER A 107 0.85 -1.41 6.86
C SER A 107 1.60 -1.02 8.14
N ILE A 108 2.13 0.19 8.18
CA ILE A 108 2.72 0.79 9.39
C ILE A 108 1.85 1.95 9.87
N MET A 109 1.77 2.17 11.19
CA MET A 109 0.89 3.17 11.77
C MET A 109 1.61 4.01 12.82
N ARG A 110 1.33 5.31 12.85
CA ARG A 110 1.80 6.26 13.88
C ARG A 110 0.74 7.34 14.08
N GLY A 111 0.41 7.66 15.33
CA GLY A 111 -0.59 8.71 15.62
C GLY A 111 -2.01 8.40 15.13
N GLY A 112 -2.35 7.13 14.88
CA GLY A 112 -3.65 6.74 14.35
C GLY A 112 -3.75 6.72 12.82
N GLU A 113 -2.82 7.35 12.11
CA GLU A 113 -2.70 7.29 10.64
C GLU A 113 -1.78 6.14 10.22
N TYR A 114 -2.10 5.48 9.11
CA TYR A 114 -1.30 4.39 8.58
C TYR A 114 -0.83 4.64 7.15
N ILE A 115 0.32 4.04 6.82
CA ILE A 115 0.91 4.02 5.50
C ILE A 115 0.87 2.57 5.02
N ASP A 116 0.23 2.34 3.88
CA ASP A 116 0.26 1.07 3.16
C ASP A 116 1.47 1.03 2.22
N LEU A 117 2.29 0.01 2.40
CA LEU A 117 3.53 -0.23 1.66
C LEU A 117 3.33 -1.46 0.78
N TYR A 118 3.21 -1.22 -0.53
CA TYR A 118 2.98 -2.25 -1.54
C TYR A 118 4.30 -2.67 -2.18
N PHE A 119 4.79 -3.87 -1.83
CA PHE A 119 5.98 -4.48 -2.42
C PHE A 119 5.62 -5.24 -3.68
N PHE A 120 5.89 -4.64 -4.83
CA PHE A 120 5.55 -5.18 -6.15
C PHE A 120 6.61 -6.17 -6.65
N ALA A 121 6.24 -7.44 -6.75
CA ALA A 121 7.06 -8.52 -7.28
C ALA A 121 6.92 -8.64 -8.80
N THR A 122 7.95 -9.17 -9.48
CA THR A 122 7.84 -9.55 -10.89
C THR A 122 6.84 -10.70 -11.03
N PHE A 123 5.83 -10.54 -11.88
CA PHE A 123 4.79 -11.55 -12.12
C PHE A 123 4.96 -12.22 -13.49
N GLU A 124 4.90 -11.41 -14.54
CA GLU A 124 5.09 -11.80 -15.94
C GLU A 124 5.94 -10.73 -16.62
N ARG A 125 6.32 -10.95 -17.88
CA ARG A 125 7.06 -9.93 -18.66
C ARG A 125 6.28 -8.62 -18.63
N ASN A 126 6.94 -7.54 -18.21
CA ASN A 126 6.38 -6.19 -18.10
C ASN A 126 5.19 -6.06 -17.12
N ILE A 127 4.96 -7.02 -16.22
CA ILE A 127 3.87 -6.97 -15.24
C ILE A 127 4.41 -7.22 -13.84
N ARG A 128 4.02 -6.35 -12.91
CA ARG A 128 4.29 -6.45 -11.48
C ARG A 128 3.02 -6.85 -10.72
N ILE A 129 3.17 -7.51 -9.57
CA ILE A 129 2.05 -7.92 -8.72
C ILE A 129 2.31 -7.65 -7.23
N CYS A 130 1.29 -7.19 -6.52
CA CYS A 130 1.28 -7.13 -5.06
C CYS A 130 -0.11 -7.52 -4.53
N SER A 131 -0.22 -8.57 -3.72
CA SER A 131 -1.49 -9.03 -3.12
C SER A 131 -2.64 -9.26 -4.13
N GLY A 132 -2.31 -9.65 -5.36
CA GLY A 132 -3.26 -9.82 -6.47
C GLY A 132 -3.49 -8.58 -7.33
N TRP A 133 -2.94 -7.43 -6.95
CA TRP A 133 -2.95 -6.20 -7.75
C TRP A 133 -1.85 -6.27 -8.81
N CYS A 134 -2.24 -6.46 -10.06
CA CYS A 134 -1.32 -6.43 -11.19
C CYS A 134 -1.20 -5.00 -11.73
N VAL A 135 0.01 -4.59 -12.09
CA VAL A 135 0.31 -3.26 -12.65
C VAL A 135 1.36 -3.40 -13.76
N PRO A 136 1.21 -2.75 -14.93
CA PRO A 136 2.29 -2.64 -15.92
C PRO A 136 3.58 -2.09 -15.30
N GLU A 137 4.70 -2.78 -15.53
CA GLU A 137 5.98 -2.46 -14.89
C GLU A 137 6.44 -1.03 -15.18
N ARG A 138 6.14 -0.50 -16.38
CA ARG A 138 6.46 0.87 -16.79
C ARG A 138 5.93 1.93 -15.83
N PHE A 139 4.75 1.71 -15.24
CA PHE A 139 4.17 2.67 -14.29
C PHE A 139 4.95 2.77 -12.97
N LEU A 140 5.70 1.73 -12.59
CA LEU A 140 6.48 1.73 -11.35
C LEU A 140 7.95 2.09 -11.61
N LYS A 141 8.52 1.66 -12.74
CA LYS A 141 9.93 1.90 -13.06
C LYS A 141 10.19 3.26 -13.72
N GLU A 142 9.31 3.70 -14.60
CA GLU A 142 9.46 5.00 -15.26
C GLU A 142 8.77 6.06 -14.43
N THR A 143 9.56 6.82 -13.68
CA THR A 143 9.04 7.79 -12.71
C THR A 143 9.50 9.20 -13.00
N VAL A 144 8.75 10.16 -12.47
CA VAL A 144 9.13 11.58 -12.37
C VAL A 144 8.94 12.04 -10.93
N LEU A 145 9.64 13.12 -10.56
CA LEU A 145 9.46 13.75 -9.26
C LEU A 145 8.41 14.86 -9.34
N ILE A 146 7.50 14.88 -8.36
CA ILE A 146 6.59 16.01 -8.13
C ILE A 146 6.71 16.51 -6.70
N SER A 147 6.43 17.79 -6.49
CA SER A 147 6.33 18.37 -5.14
C SER A 147 4.97 18.03 -4.54
N PHE A 148 4.96 17.41 -3.36
CA PHE A 148 3.77 17.05 -2.61
C PHE A 148 4.04 17.19 -1.11
N GLN A 149 3.15 17.85 -0.36
CA GLN A 149 3.26 18.03 1.09
C GLN A 149 4.58 18.68 1.59
N GLY A 150 5.26 19.43 0.71
CA GLY A 150 6.51 20.12 1.00
C GLY A 150 7.79 19.29 0.76
N SER A 151 7.70 18.18 0.04
CA SER A 151 8.85 17.38 -0.39
C SER A 151 8.62 16.79 -1.79
N ASP A 152 9.68 16.32 -2.45
CA ASP A 152 9.56 15.68 -3.75
C ASP A 152 9.30 14.17 -3.62
N PHE A 153 8.40 13.61 -4.43
CA PHE A 153 8.08 12.18 -4.44
C PHE A 153 8.06 11.62 -5.85
N MET A 154 8.49 10.37 -5.99
CA MET A 154 8.37 9.63 -7.25
C MET A 154 6.91 9.28 -7.52
N ILE A 155 6.49 9.49 -8.76
CA ILE A 155 5.20 9.06 -9.29
C ILE A 155 5.40 8.41 -10.66
N PRO A 156 4.45 7.61 -11.18
CA PRO A 156 4.49 7.16 -12.56
C PRO A 156 4.69 8.34 -13.53
N LYS A 157 5.63 8.22 -14.46
CA LYS A 157 5.87 9.25 -15.49
C LYS A 157 4.63 9.48 -16.35
N ASP A 158 3.95 8.41 -16.70
CA ASP A 158 2.65 8.39 -17.38
C ASP A 158 1.52 8.24 -16.35
N PHE A 159 1.45 9.17 -15.39
CA PHE A 159 0.46 9.12 -14.31
C PHE A 159 -0.98 9.25 -14.83
N ILE A 160 -1.23 9.87 -15.99
CA ILE A 160 -2.57 9.97 -16.58
C ILE A 160 -3.07 8.56 -16.94
N SER A 161 -2.30 7.80 -17.71
CA SER A 161 -2.68 6.44 -18.09
C SER A 161 -2.75 5.51 -16.87
N PHE A 162 -1.87 5.72 -15.88
CA PHE A 162 -1.97 4.97 -14.61
C PHE A 162 -3.29 5.25 -13.88
N LEU A 163 -3.70 6.52 -13.76
CA LEU A 163 -4.95 6.89 -13.08
C LEU A 163 -6.18 6.42 -13.85
N GLU A 164 -6.15 6.44 -15.18
CA GLU A 164 -7.21 5.85 -16.03
C GLU A 164 -7.25 4.32 -15.89
N TYR A 165 -6.11 3.66 -15.80
CA TYR A 165 -6.00 2.22 -15.55
C TYR A 165 -6.62 1.81 -14.21
N GLU A 166 -6.32 2.55 -13.14
CA GLU A 166 -6.79 2.25 -11.79
C GLU A 166 -8.25 2.65 -11.57
N TYR A 167 -8.64 3.85 -11.99
CA TYR A 167 -9.91 4.49 -11.60
C TYR A 167 -10.89 4.70 -12.77
N GLY A 168 -10.46 4.50 -14.02
CA GLY A 168 -11.25 4.76 -15.22
C GLY A 168 -11.18 6.22 -15.69
N GLU A 169 -11.77 6.52 -16.85
CA GLU A 169 -11.74 7.85 -17.49
C GLU A 169 -12.31 8.98 -16.61
N ASN A 170 -13.17 8.63 -15.66
CA ASN A 170 -13.81 9.57 -14.74
C ASN A 170 -12.98 9.85 -13.46
N TRP A 171 -11.71 9.44 -13.40
CA TRP A 171 -10.86 9.64 -12.21
C TRP A 171 -10.73 11.10 -11.75
N LYS A 172 -10.90 12.05 -12.68
CA LYS A 172 -10.88 13.49 -12.41
C LYS A 172 -12.10 13.98 -11.61
N THR A 173 -13.16 13.20 -11.57
CA THR A 173 -14.37 13.51 -10.79
C THR A 173 -14.23 12.92 -9.39
N PRO A 174 -14.26 13.74 -8.31
CA PRO A 174 -14.22 13.22 -6.96
C PRO A 174 -15.45 12.35 -6.66
N ILE A 175 -15.21 11.09 -6.27
CA ILE A 175 -16.24 10.15 -5.85
C ILE A 175 -15.90 9.72 -4.41
N PRO A 176 -16.78 9.96 -3.43
CA PRO A 176 -16.58 9.44 -2.08
C PRO A 176 -16.56 7.91 -2.11
N TYR A 177 -15.46 7.30 -1.63
CA TYR A 177 -15.31 5.85 -1.62
C TYR A 177 -16.11 5.17 -0.49
N THR A 178 -16.38 5.89 0.60
CA THR A 178 -17.03 5.36 1.79
C THR A 178 -17.96 6.39 2.43
N ASP A 179 -19.00 5.91 3.10
CA ASP A 179 -19.92 6.72 3.91
C ASP A 179 -19.59 6.68 5.41
N PHE A 180 -18.54 5.96 5.80
CA PHE A 180 -18.08 5.72 7.17
C PHE A 180 -19.13 5.09 8.11
N LYS A 181 -20.10 4.33 7.57
CA LYS A 181 -21.18 3.70 8.36
C LYS A 181 -20.99 2.19 8.56
N ILE A 182 -19.85 1.78 9.11
CA ILE A 182 -19.59 0.35 9.38
C ILE A 182 -20.22 -0.11 10.70
N SER A 183 -20.96 -1.22 10.64
CA SER A 183 -21.54 -1.84 11.83
C SER A 183 -20.48 -2.49 12.73
N VAL A 184 -20.69 -2.44 14.04
CA VAL A 184 -19.79 -3.02 15.05
C VAL A 184 -19.54 -4.52 14.83
N TRP A 185 -20.54 -5.25 14.35
CA TRP A 185 -20.38 -6.68 14.03
C TRP A 185 -19.45 -6.92 12.85
N LYS A 186 -19.55 -6.08 11.80
CA LYS A 186 -18.65 -6.12 10.64
C LYS A 186 -17.22 -5.78 11.06
N MET A 187 -17.04 -4.79 11.95
CA MET A 187 -15.74 -4.48 12.55
C MET A 187 -15.17 -5.71 13.29
N LYS A 188 -15.93 -6.30 14.20
CA LYS A 188 -15.51 -7.50 14.95
C LYS A 188 -15.13 -8.67 14.05
N PHE A 189 -15.90 -8.89 12.97
CA PHE A 189 -15.60 -9.92 11.99
C PHE A 189 -14.25 -9.68 11.31
N PHE A 190 -13.95 -8.45 10.87
CA PHE A 190 -12.64 -8.12 10.28
C PHE A 190 -11.49 -8.34 11.26
N VAL A 191 -11.65 -7.94 12.53
CA VAL A 191 -10.64 -8.18 13.57
C VAL A 191 -10.35 -9.67 13.72
N ILE A 192 -11.40 -10.49 13.82
CA ILE A 192 -11.25 -11.95 13.97
C ILE A 192 -10.57 -12.53 12.73
N LYS A 193 -11.00 -12.11 11.53
CA LYS A 193 -10.44 -12.58 10.26
C LYS A 193 -8.94 -12.31 10.16
N GLU A 194 -8.49 -11.09 10.48
CA GLU A 194 -7.06 -10.75 10.45
C GLU A 194 -6.27 -11.58 11.48
N LYS A 195 -6.77 -11.71 12.71
CA LYS A 195 -6.12 -12.55 13.73
C LYS A 195 -6.02 -14.03 13.33
N VAL A 196 -7.02 -14.56 12.65
CA VAL A 196 -6.98 -15.94 12.12
C VAL A 196 -5.91 -16.03 11.02
N LYS A 197 -5.87 -15.07 10.10
CA LYS A 197 -4.89 -15.00 9.01
C LYS A 197 -3.45 -15.07 9.52
N ASP A 198 -3.17 -14.37 10.63
CA ASP A 198 -1.85 -14.28 11.26
C ASP A 198 -1.32 -15.62 11.76
N VAL A 199 -2.19 -16.53 12.18
CA VAL A 199 -1.82 -17.83 12.76
C VAL A 199 -1.91 -18.99 11.76
N LEU A 200 -2.44 -18.75 10.56
CA LEU A 200 -2.54 -19.79 9.54
C LEU A 200 -1.13 -20.22 9.05
N PRO A 201 -0.85 -21.54 8.98
CA PRO A 201 0.29 -22.05 8.24
C PRO A 201 0.27 -21.57 6.78
N ASP A 202 1.45 -21.37 6.18
CA ASP A 202 1.60 -20.85 4.82
C ASP A 202 0.75 -21.60 3.80
N TRP A 203 0.74 -22.94 3.83
CA TRP A 203 -0.02 -23.73 2.86
C TRP A 203 -1.54 -23.49 2.95
N ILE A 204 -2.11 -23.32 4.15
CA ILE A 204 -3.54 -22.99 4.32
C ILE A 204 -3.80 -21.56 3.86
N TYR A 205 -2.95 -20.64 4.33
CA TYR A 205 -3.05 -19.23 3.98
C TYR A 205 -3.07 -19.05 2.46
N PHE A 206 -2.06 -19.61 1.77
CA PHE A 206 -1.93 -19.53 0.33
C PHE A 206 -3.12 -20.19 -0.36
N TYR A 207 -3.53 -21.40 0.03
CA TYR A 207 -4.71 -22.06 -0.54
C TYR A 207 -5.97 -21.16 -0.51
N LEU A 208 -6.23 -20.46 0.60
CA LEU A 208 -7.39 -19.59 0.75
C LEU A 208 -7.30 -18.32 -0.11
N VAL A 209 -6.12 -17.67 -0.16
CA VAL A 209 -5.95 -16.40 -0.89
C VAL A 209 -5.84 -16.59 -2.40
N HIS A 210 -5.31 -17.72 -2.87
CA HIS A 210 -5.14 -18.00 -4.31
C HIS A 210 -6.45 -17.90 -5.09
N LYS A 211 -7.57 -18.32 -4.51
CA LYS A 211 -8.88 -18.21 -5.18
C LYS A 211 -9.30 -16.75 -5.39
N ASN A 212 -9.02 -15.88 -4.41
CA ASN A 212 -9.34 -14.46 -4.52
C ASN A 212 -8.36 -13.74 -5.45
N GLU A 213 -7.07 -14.05 -5.31
CA GLU A 213 -6.01 -13.52 -6.16
C GLU A 213 -6.22 -13.88 -7.64
N ALA A 214 -6.59 -15.13 -7.96
CA ALA A 214 -6.93 -15.54 -9.32
C ALA A 214 -8.10 -14.73 -9.90
N ARG A 215 -9.09 -14.36 -9.07
CA ARG A 215 -10.20 -13.49 -9.49
C ARG A 215 -9.70 -12.07 -9.79
N MET A 216 -8.84 -11.52 -8.93
CA MET A 216 -8.24 -10.19 -9.13
C MET A 216 -7.41 -10.18 -10.41
N ILE A 217 -6.48 -11.14 -10.58
CA ILE A 217 -5.65 -11.29 -11.78
C ILE A 217 -6.52 -11.38 -13.04
N LYS A 218 -7.60 -12.18 -13.02
CA LYS A 218 -8.52 -12.27 -14.16
C LYS A 218 -9.14 -10.92 -14.53
N SER A 219 -9.55 -10.14 -13.52
CA SER A 219 -10.10 -8.79 -13.74
C SER A 219 -9.04 -7.82 -14.27
N TYR A 220 -7.80 -7.90 -13.79
CA TYR A 220 -6.71 -7.08 -14.31
C TYR A 220 -6.33 -7.44 -15.74
N ARG A 221 -6.27 -8.72 -16.10
CA ARG A 221 -5.94 -9.16 -17.47
C ARG A 221 -6.87 -8.54 -18.52
N GLN A 222 -8.15 -8.36 -18.21
CA GLN A 222 -9.11 -7.72 -19.12
C GLN A 222 -8.81 -6.24 -19.41
N ARG A 223 -8.09 -5.56 -18.51
CA ARG A 223 -7.75 -4.13 -18.61
C ARG A 223 -6.32 -3.89 -19.07
N ILE A 224 -5.40 -4.78 -18.70
CA ILE A 224 -3.95 -4.54 -18.83
C ILE A 224 -3.48 -4.55 -20.29
N GLU A 225 -4.16 -5.29 -21.18
CA GLU A 225 -3.78 -5.42 -22.60
C GLU A 225 -3.65 -4.07 -23.32
N GLN A 226 -4.42 -3.06 -22.90
CA GLN A 226 -4.38 -1.72 -23.49
C GLN A 226 -3.16 -0.88 -23.04
N TYR A 227 -2.44 -1.33 -22.02
CA TYR A 227 -1.36 -0.59 -21.37
C TYR A 227 -0.01 -1.31 -21.44
N LEU A 228 0.04 -2.49 -22.07
CA LEU A 228 1.27 -3.21 -22.38
C LEU A 228 1.80 -2.74 -23.74
N ASP A 229 3.06 -2.33 -23.76
CA ASP A 229 3.80 -2.00 -25.00
C ASP A 229 4.21 -3.27 -25.78
#